data_AF-C9SBS8-F1
#
_entry.id   AF-C9SBS8-F1
#
_cell.length_a   1.000
_cell.length_b   1.000
_cell.length_c   1.000
_cell.angle_alpha   90.00
_cell.angle_beta   90.00
_cell.angle_gamma   90.00
#
_symmetry.space_group_name_H-M   'P 1'
#
loop_
_entity.id
_entity.type
_entity.pdbx_description
1 polymer ?
#
loop_
_entity_poly.entity_id
_entity_poly.type
_entity_poly.pdbx_seq_one_letter_code
_entity_poly.pdbx_strand_id
1 'polypeptide(L)'
;MAPGTTVPPLDDLDNYDIDDFDDPFRSPSPQPQAQTQNGSSQKRKTDGLGLDEEVDVTKRARVPRIKLDETRLLSEDGIPKLRRRAADLKLKGKGHEQRLTDLAC
;
A
#
# COMPACT_ATOMS: atom_id res chain seq x y z
N MET A 1 -44.25 3.79 12.46
CA MET A 1 -43.90 4.25 11.10
C MET A 1 -42.39 4.38 11.06
N ALA A 2 -41.67 3.49 10.35
CA ALA A 2 -40.21 3.56 10.26
C ALA A 2 -39.82 4.65 9.23
N PRO A 3 -38.83 5.52 9.51
CA PRO A 3 -38.29 6.40 8.48
C PRO A 3 -37.43 5.59 7.52
N GLY A 4 -37.81 5.57 6.25
CA GLY A 4 -37.10 4.88 5.18
C GLY A 4 -35.73 5.50 4.94
N THR A 5 -34.70 4.66 5.03
CA THR A 5 -33.35 4.95 4.53
C THR A 5 -33.42 5.07 3.01
N THR A 6 -33.34 6.29 2.48
CA THR A 6 -33.08 6.52 1.06
C THR A 6 -31.61 6.25 0.80
N VAL A 7 -31.27 5.01 0.46
CA VAL A 7 -29.97 4.67 -0.13
C VAL A 7 -29.89 5.39 -1.48
N PRO A 8 -28.82 6.17 -1.76
CA PRO A 8 -28.62 6.70 -3.10
C PRO A 8 -28.54 5.51 -4.08
N PRO A 9 -29.12 5.62 -5.28
CA PRO A 9 -29.02 4.57 -6.28
C PRO A 9 -27.53 4.29 -6.55
N LEU A 10 -27.16 3.00 -6.53
CA LEU A 10 -25.79 2.54 -6.72
C LEU A 10 -25.19 2.92 -8.09
N ASP A 11 -26.03 3.38 -9.01
CA ASP A 11 -25.68 3.78 -10.38
C ASP A 11 -24.75 5.02 -10.44
N ASP A 12 -24.66 5.80 -9.36
CA ASP A 12 -23.76 6.97 -9.25
C ASP A 12 -22.37 6.61 -8.69
N LEU A 13 -22.17 5.38 -8.21
CA LEU A 13 -20.88 4.96 -7.62
C LEU A 13 -19.85 4.53 -8.66
N ASP A 14 -20.28 4.19 -9.87
CA ASP A 14 -19.41 3.73 -10.95
C ASP A 14 -19.17 4.82 -12.03
N ASN A 15 -19.92 5.92 -11.99
CA ASN A 15 -19.78 7.05 -12.91
C ASN A 15 -18.98 8.20 -12.28
N TYR A 16 -17.72 7.93 -11.93
CA TYR A 16 -16.80 9.01 -11.60
C TYR A 16 -16.59 9.84 -12.87
N ASP A 17 -16.82 11.17 -12.79
CA ASP A 17 -16.57 12.19 -13.84
C ASP A 17 -15.05 12.31 -14.17
N ILE A 18 -14.39 11.17 -14.35
CA ILE A 18 -13.00 11.03 -14.79
C ILE A 18 -13.10 10.72 -16.28
N ASP A 19 -12.83 11.73 -17.10
CA ASP A 19 -12.71 11.54 -18.54
C ASP A 19 -11.61 10.50 -18.83
N ASP A 20 -11.79 9.68 -19.87
CA ASP A 20 -10.84 8.64 -20.34
C ASP A 20 -9.40 9.13 -20.58
N PHE A 21 -9.17 10.45 -20.55
CA PHE A 21 -7.87 11.10 -20.70
C PHE A 21 -7.12 11.25 -19.37
N ASP A 22 -7.84 11.40 -18.26
CA ASP A 22 -7.28 11.62 -16.93
C ASP A 22 -7.19 10.34 -16.07
N ASP A 23 -7.49 9.17 -16.64
CA ASP A 23 -7.31 7.88 -15.96
C ASP A 23 -5.82 7.49 -15.85
N PRO A 24 -5.20 7.52 -14.65
CA PRO A 24 -3.80 7.21 -14.45
C PRO A 24 -3.47 5.71 -14.60
N PHE A 25 -4.48 4.84 -14.71
CA PHE A 25 -4.32 3.40 -14.87
C PHE A 25 -4.56 2.92 -16.31
N ARG A 26 -4.83 3.83 -17.25
CA ARG A 26 -5.08 3.48 -18.64
C ARG A 26 -3.82 2.91 -19.30
N SER A 27 -3.92 1.67 -19.77
CA SER A 27 -2.86 1.04 -20.57
C SER A 27 -2.76 1.71 -21.94
N PRO A 28 -1.54 2.01 -22.44
CA PRO A 28 -1.38 2.61 -23.77
C PRO A 28 -1.90 1.67 -24.86
N SER A 29 -2.66 2.20 -25.82
CA SER A 29 -3.20 1.43 -26.94
C SER A 29 -2.06 0.81 -27.77
N PRO A 30 -2.10 -0.50 -28.08
CA PRO A 30 -1.08 -1.14 -28.90
C PRO A 30 -1.11 -0.58 -30.32
N GLN A 31 0.01 -0.02 -30.78
CA GLN A 31 0.16 0.39 -32.18
C GLN A 31 0.25 -0.84 -33.10
N PRO A 32 -0.34 -0.83 -34.31
CA PRO A 32 -0.18 -1.91 -35.27
C PRO A 32 1.29 -1.94 -35.75
N GLN A 33 2.04 -2.96 -35.35
CA GLN A 33 3.38 -3.21 -35.87
C GLN A 33 3.26 -3.68 -37.33
N ALA A 34 3.80 -2.87 -38.25
CA ALA A 34 3.93 -3.24 -39.65
C ALA A 34 4.72 -4.56 -39.79
N GLN A 35 4.12 -5.52 -40.47
CA GLN A 35 4.72 -6.80 -40.81
C GLN A 35 5.91 -6.58 -41.76
N THR A 36 7.12 -6.94 -41.32
CA THR A 36 8.21 -7.28 -42.23
C THR A 36 8.71 -8.67 -41.88
N GLN A 37 8.19 -9.64 -42.61
CA GLN A 37 8.80 -10.96 -42.75
C GLN A 37 10.14 -10.78 -43.45
N ASN A 38 11.22 -11.37 -42.92
CA ASN A 38 12.31 -11.97 -43.67
C ASN A 38 13.37 -12.57 -42.75
N GLY A 39 13.83 -13.77 -43.07
CA GLY A 39 15.21 -14.17 -42.79
C GLY A 39 15.43 -15.29 -41.77
N SER A 40 15.35 -16.52 -42.27
CA SER A 40 16.30 -17.62 -42.00
C SER A 40 16.65 -17.99 -40.54
N SER A 41 16.11 -19.13 -40.13
CA SER A 41 16.74 -20.21 -39.36
C SER A 41 18.20 -19.99 -38.91
N GLN A 42 18.41 -19.38 -37.74
CA GLN A 42 19.66 -19.56 -36.99
C GLN A 42 19.44 -20.55 -35.86
N LYS A 43 19.88 -21.78 -36.13
CA LYS A 43 20.05 -22.87 -35.17
C LYS A 43 21.01 -22.42 -34.07
N ARG A 44 20.42 -22.18 -32.90
CA ARG A 44 20.94 -22.32 -31.53
C ARG A 44 22.45 -22.16 -31.35
N LYS A 45 22.84 -21.03 -30.76
CA LYS A 45 23.94 -20.96 -29.80
C LYS A 45 23.33 -20.52 -28.47
N THR A 46 22.94 -21.49 -27.64
CA THR A 46 22.51 -21.25 -26.25
C THR A 46 23.76 -21.14 -25.36
N ASP A 47 24.73 -20.34 -25.79
CA ASP A 47 26.08 -20.34 -25.23
C ASP A 47 26.60 -18.90 -25.18
N GLY A 48 25.93 -18.08 -24.37
CA GLY A 48 26.19 -16.64 -24.35
C GLY A 48 25.55 -15.85 -23.22
N LEU A 49 24.96 -16.50 -22.22
CA LEU A 49 24.52 -15.82 -21.01
C LEU A 49 25.09 -16.66 -19.87
N GLY A 50 26.22 -16.27 -19.29
CA GLY A 50 26.88 -16.93 -18.16
C GLY A 50 26.00 -16.95 -16.90
N LEU A 51 24.85 -17.62 -16.98
CA LEU A 51 23.79 -17.71 -15.99
C LEU A 51 23.74 -19.10 -15.35
N ASP A 52 24.54 -20.05 -15.85
CA ASP A 52 24.71 -21.38 -15.25
C ASP A 52 25.70 -21.38 -14.07
N GLU A 53 26.31 -20.23 -13.75
CA GLU A 53 27.04 -20.07 -12.49
C GLU A 53 26.01 -19.88 -11.37
N GLU A 54 25.65 -20.99 -10.75
CA GLU A 54 24.72 -21.08 -9.63
C GLU A 54 25.29 -20.28 -8.44
N VAL A 55 25.00 -18.98 -8.40
CA VAL A 55 25.37 -18.11 -7.28
C VAL A 55 24.51 -18.52 -6.10
N ASP A 56 25.12 -19.18 -5.12
CA ASP A 56 24.50 -19.53 -3.85
C ASP A 56 24.17 -18.23 -3.10
N VAL A 57 22.98 -17.68 -3.35
CA VAL A 57 22.51 -16.43 -2.75
C VAL A 57 22.20 -16.73 -1.29
N THR A 58 23.24 -16.75 -0.46
CA THR A 58 23.14 -16.82 0.99
C THR A 58 22.37 -15.59 1.46
N LYS A 59 21.06 -15.76 1.59
CA LYS A 59 20.15 -14.69 2.01
C LYS A 59 20.63 -14.22 3.37
N ARG A 60 21.14 -12.98 3.43
CA ARG A 60 21.57 -12.36 4.69
C ARG A 60 20.44 -12.51 5.71
N ALA A 61 20.78 -13.01 6.90
CA ALA A 61 19.81 -13.23 7.96
C ALA A 61 19.07 -11.92 8.27
N ARG A 62 17.75 -11.94 8.09
CA ARG A 62 16.90 -10.78 8.36
C ARG A 62 16.85 -10.55 9.86
N VAL A 63 17.08 -9.30 10.29
CA VAL A 63 16.92 -8.94 11.70
C VAL A 63 15.49 -9.32 12.14
N PRO A 64 15.34 -10.10 13.22
CA PRO A 64 14.03 -10.54 13.68
C PRO A 64 13.17 -9.31 14.02
N ARG A 65 11.92 -9.34 13.56
CA ARG A 65 10.95 -8.29 13.88
C ARG A 65 10.70 -8.36 15.38
N ILE A 66 11.15 -7.32 16.07
CA ILE A 66 10.91 -7.14 17.49
C ILE A 66 9.41 -6.95 17.71
N LYS A 67 8.83 -7.79 18.57
CA LYS A 67 7.42 -7.74 18.92
C LYS A 67 7.21 -6.88 20.17
N LEU A 68 5.98 -6.37 20.34
CA LEU A 68 5.54 -5.75 21.58
C LEU A 68 5.14 -6.84 22.56
N ASP A 69 6.14 -7.36 23.28
CA ASP A 69 5.94 -8.38 24.32
C ASP A 69 5.67 -7.73 25.67
N GLU A 70 5.12 -8.49 26.62
CA GLU A 70 4.76 -8.03 27.97
C GLU A 70 5.94 -7.38 28.70
N THR A 71 7.15 -7.95 28.52
CA THR A 71 8.39 -7.41 29.08
C THR A 71 8.69 -6.02 28.57
N ARG A 72 8.44 -5.73 27.28
CA ARG A 72 8.66 -4.40 26.68
C ARG A 72 7.56 -3.42 27.05
N LEU A 73 6.31 -3.88 27.11
CA LEU A 73 5.16 -3.04 27.46
C LEU A 73 5.20 -2.60 28.94
N LEU A 74 5.60 -3.51 29.84
CA LEU A 74 5.65 -3.27 31.29
C LEU A 74 7.03 -2.78 31.78
N SER A 75 8.04 -2.73 30.90
CA SER A 75 9.34 -2.14 31.21
C SER A 75 9.24 -0.67 31.61
N GLU A 76 10.27 -0.15 32.26
CA GLU A 76 10.35 1.27 32.61
C GLU A 76 10.21 2.20 31.41
N ASP A 77 10.66 1.78 30.22
CA ASP A 77 10.54 2.54 28.96
C ASP A 77 9.20 2.37 28.23
N GLY A 78 8.29 1.54 28.76
CA GLY A 78 6.99 1.25 28.15
C GLY A 78 5.85 2.14 28.67
N ILE A 79 4.73 1.49 28.99
CA ILE A 79 3.49 2.13 29.46
C ILE A 79 3.74 3.01 30.72
N PRO A 80 4.53 2.58 31.72
CA PRO A 80 4.79 3.41 32.90
C PRO A 80 5.34 4.80 32.55
N LYS A 81 6.26 4.91 31.58
CA LYS A 81 6.85 6.18 31.14
C LYS A 81 5.88 7.03 30.31
N LEU A 82 5.08 6.40 29.46
CA LEU A 82 4.02 7.09 28.72
C LEU A 82 3.00 7.72 29.69
N ARG A 83 2.60 7.01 30.75
CA ARG A 83 1.69 7.56 31.78
C ARG A 83 2.27 8.80 32.46
N ARG A 84 3.56 8.77 32.82
CA ARG A 84 4.25 9.93 33.42
C ARG A 84 4.26 11.14 32.47
N ARG A 85 4.57 10.93 31.19
CA ARG A 85 4.62 12.00 30.18
C ARG A 85 3.25 12.54 29.80
N ALA A 86 2.23 11.68 29.76
CA ALA A 86 0.87 12.06 29.41
C ALA A 86 0.26 13.04 30.43
N ALA A 87 0.67 12.98 31.70
CA ALA A 87 0.20 13.90 32.73
C ALA A 87 0.56 15.37 32.41
N ASP A 88 1.71 15.60 31.78
CA ASP A 88 2.20 16.95 31.48
C ASP A 88 1.95 17.36 30.01
N LEU A 89 1.31 16.50 29.22
CA LEU A 89 1.12 16.71 27.79
C LEU A 89 -0.01 17.73 27.53
N LYS A 90 0.35 18.92 27.04
CA LYS A 90 -0.62 19.92 26.59
C LYS A 90 -0.95 19.70 25.12
N LEU A 91 -2.11 19.10 24.85
CA LEU A 91 -2.66 19.00 23.51
C LEU A 91 -2.93 20.41 22.98
N LYS A 92 -2.39 20.71 21.80
CA LYS A 92 -2.58 21.97 21.10
C LYS A 92 -3.42 21.70 19.86
N GLY A 93 -4.64 22.20 19.88
CA GLY A 93 -5.52 22.25 18.72
C GLY A 93 -6.55 23.31 19.02
N LYS A 94 -6.67 24.33 18.17
CA LYS A 94 -7.72 25.37 18.31
C LYS A 94 -9.11 24.80 17.95
N GLY A 95 -9.49 23.66 18.53
CA GLY A 95 -10.72 22.93 18.18
C GLY A 95 -10.65 22.09 16.89
N HIS A 96 -9.48 22.00 16.25
CA HIS A 96 -9.25 21.08 15.11
C HIS A 96 -8.82 19.67 15.56
N GLU A 97 -8.95 19.37 16.84
CA GLU A 97 -8.74 18.05 17.39
C GLU A 97 -10.03 17.27 17.24
N GLN A 98 -9.97 16.13 16.54
CA GLN A 98 -11.11 15.22 16.49
C GLN A 98 -11.25 14.60 17.88
N ARG A 99 -12.25 15.03 18.67
CA ARG A 99 -12.50 14.44 19.97
C ARG A 99 -13.38 13.22 19.78
N LEU A 100 -13.06 12.14 20.50
CA LEU A 100 -13.85 10.90 20.44
C LEU A 100 -15.29 11.09 20.93
N THR A 101 -15.58 12.17 21.67
CA THR A 101 -16.93 12.58 22.10
C THR A 101 -17.81 13.06 20.95
N ASP A 102 -17.23 13.41 19.81
CA ASP A 102 -17.94 14.03 18.70
C ASP A 102 -18.71 12.98 17.85
N LEU A 103 -18.64 11.71 18.26
CA LEU A 103 -19.34 10.55 17.68
C LEU A 103 -20.59 10.13 18.48
N ALA A 104 -21.20 11.05 19.22
CA ALA A 104 -22.49 10.85 19.89
C ALA A 104 -23.50 11.89 19.37
N CYS A 105 -24.07 11.62 18.20
CA CYS A 105 -25.29 12.25 17.71
C CYS A 105 -26.04 11.22 16.86
#